data_AF-A0A257SZB8-F1
#
_entry.id   AF-A0A257SZB8-F1
#
_cell.length_a   1.000
_cell.length_b   1.000
_cell.length_c   1.000
_cell.angle_alpha   90.00
_cell.angle_beta   90.00
_cell.angle_gamma   90.00
#
_symmetry.space_group_name_H-M   'P 1'
#
loop_
_entity.id
_entity.type
_entity.pdbx_description
1 polymer ?
#
loop_
_entity_poly.entity_id
_entity_poly.type
_entity_poly.pdbx_seq_one_letter_code
_entity_poly.pdbx_strand_id
1 'polypeptide(L)'
;LEKELAESRQAAKTLEAKQAAIENDPRLARLAAEHRDIATAVLAETAKLHAGDEENLRLWREFMPPCTQAIEQVYRRLGVKFDYTLGESFYHDRLAAVVDDLRRRGIARESEGAVCIFFDDMAVPMIVQKRDGAFLYATSDLATVQYRMQNWSPDAMLYVVDHRQSDHFRQLFAAARKWGYEGVEFQHISFGTVLGSDGRPFKTRSGDTVGLMGLLDDAVAHAYQVVCEVDEQKPQGASRGRGRGALGDQVCRSLAEPHQRL
;
A
#
# COMPACT_ATOMS: atom_id res chain seq x y z
N LEU A 1 -12.74 -11.88 28.01
CA LEU A 1 -12.24 -13.13 28.62
C LEU A 1 -12.53 -14.38 27.78
N GLU A 2 -13.75 -14.93 27.72
CA GLU A 2 -14.00 -16.17 26.94
C GLU A 2 -13.77 -16.00 25.44
N LYS A 3 -14.20 -14.87 24.87
CA LYS A 3 -13.95 -14.52 23.46
C LYS A 3 -12.46 -14.39 23.15
N GLU A 4 -11.71 -13.68 24.00
CA GLU A 4 -10.25 -13.51 23.85
C GLU A 4 -9.51 -14.84 24.00
N LEU A 5 -9.97 -15.72 24.89
CA LEU A 5 -9.42 -17.07 25.05
C LEU A 5 -9.66 -17.93 23.79
N ALA A 6 -10.87 -17.83 23.21
CA ALA A 6 -11.20 -18.53 21.97
C ALA A 6 -10.36 -18.02 20.78
N GLU A 7 -10.21 -16.69 20.66
CA GLU A 7 -9.38 -16.06 19.63
C GLU A 7 -7.90 -16.47 19.78
N SER A 8 -7.38 -16.47 21.00
CA SER A 8 -6.00 -16.88 21.30
C SER A 8 -5.75 -18.35 20.98
N ARG A 9 -6.69 -19.25 21.32
CA ARG A 9 -6.61 -20.68 20.97
C ARG A 9 -6.63 -20.89 19.46
N GLN A 10 -7.47 -20.15 18.75
CA GLN A 10 -7.55 -20.22 17.30
C GLN A 10 -6.25 -19.71 16.64
N ALA A 11 -5.66 -18.65 17.18
CA ALA A 11 -4.36 -18.14 16.74
C ALA A 11 -3.24 -19.16 16.98
N ALA A 12 -3.18 -19.77 18.16
CA ALA A 12 -2.21 -20.81 18.50
C ALA A 12 -2.29 -22.00 17.55
N LYS A 13 -3.50 -22.53 17.33
CA LYS A 13 -3.72 -23.64 16.38
C LYS A 13 -3.30 -23.29 14.96
N THR A 14 -3.51 -22.03 14.55
CA THR A 14 -3.09 -21.55 13.23
C THR A 14 -1.57 -21.45 13.11
N LEU A 15 -0.88 -21.03 14.19
CA LEU A 15 0.57 -20.98 14.24
C LEU A 15 1.18 -22.38 14.24
N GLU A 16 0.64 -23.31 15.03
CA GLU A 16 1.07 -24.72 15.05
C GLU A 16 0.96 -25.36 13.66
N ALA A 17 -0.14 -25.12 12.95
CA ALA A 17 -0.32 -25.62 11.59
C ALA A 17 0.73 -25.05 10.61
N LYS A 18 1.07 -23.76 10.73
CA LYS A 18 2.12 -23.14 9.91
C LYS A 18 3.51 -23.68 10.25
N GLN A 19 3.81 -23.87 11.53
CA GLN A 19 5.07 -24.44 11.98
C GLN A 19 5.22 -25.87 11.46
N ALA A 20 4.20 -26.70 11.60
CA ALA A 20 4.21 -28.06 11.06
C ALA A 20 4.38 -28.07 9.53
N ALA A 21 3.78 -27.12 8.81
CA ALA A 21 3.99 -27.01 7.36
C ALA A 21 5.45 -26.70 6.98
N ILE A 22 6.15 -25.88 7.78
CA ILE A 22 7.58 -25.57 7.59
C ILE A 22 8.46 -26.77 7.96
N GLU A 23 8.18 -27.43 9.09
CA GLU A 23 8.96 -28.57 9.58
C GLU A 23 8.82 -29.80 8.67
N ASN A 24 7.64 -29.99 8.07
CA ASN A 24 7.38 -31.13 7.17
C ASN A 24 7.89 -30.90 5.74
N ASP A 25 8.27 -29.68 5.36
CA ASP A 25 8.94 -29.39 4.09
C ASP A 25 10.47 -29.45 4.29
N PRO A 26 11.17 -30.45 3.72
CA PRO A 26 12.61 -30.63 3.94
C PRO A 26 13.46 -29.43 3.52
N ARG A 27 13.02 -28.65 2.53
CA ARG A 27 13.73 -27.46 2.07
C ARG A 27 13.54 -26.32 3.06
N LEU A 28 12.30 -26.08 3.50
CA LEU A 28 12.00 -25.00 4.45
C LEU A 28 12.58 -25.29 5.83
N ALA A 29 12.48 -26.54 6.31
CA ALA A 29 13.09 -26.98 7.56
C ALA A 29 14.61 -26.75 7.56
N ARG A 30 15.28 -27.08 6.45
CA ARG A 30 16.71 -26.82 6.28
C ARG A 30 17.03 -25.32 6.33
N LEU A 31 16.32 -24.49 5.57
CA LEU A 31 16.53 -23.04 5.55
C LEU A 31 16.28 -22.39 6.92
N ALA A 32 15.22 -22.81 7.62
CA ALA A 32 14.93 -22.35 8.97
C ALA A 32 16.03 -22.73 9.97
N ALA A 33 16.59 -23.94 9.84
CA ALA A 33 17.69 -24.41 10.66
C ALA A 33 19.02 -23.69 10.35
N GLU A 34 19.29 -23.35 9.09
CA GLU A 34 20.47 -22.60 8.64
C GLU A 34 20.42 -21.12 9.07
N HIS A 35 19.22 -20.53 9.16
CA HIS A 35 19.02 -19.11 9.48
C HIS A 35 18.17 -18.90 10.73
N ARG A 36 18.57 -19.51 11.86
CA ARG A 36 17.83 -19.40 13.14
C ARG A 36 17.65 -17.97 13.63
N ASP A 37 18.63 -17.10 13.33
CA ASP A 37 18.63 -15.70 13.77
C ASP A 37 18.22 -14.73 12.65
N ILE A 38 17.50 -15.21 11.63
CA ILE A 38 17.13 -14.39 10.46
C ILE A 38 16.40 -13.10 10.84
N ALA A 39 15.54 -13.14 11.86
CA ALA A 39 14.83 -11.96 12.33
C ALA A 39 15.80 -10.86 12.81
N THR A 40 16.81 -11.24 13.58
CA THR A 40 17.85 -10.32 14.06
C THR A 40 18.74 -9.84 12.92
N ALA A 41 19.11 -10.75 12.00
CA ALA A 41 19.92 -10.41 10.84
C ALA A 41 19.21 -9.39 9.93
N VAL A 42 17.91 -9.57 9.66
CA VAL A 42 17.10 -8.64 8.86
C VAL A 42 17.07 -7.24 9.48
N LEU A 43 16.92 -7.14 10.80
CA LEU A 43 16.95 -5.85 11.49
C LEU A 43 18.34 -5.18 11.38
N ALA A 44 19.42 -5.97 11.49
CA ALA A 44 20.78 -5.46 11.33
C ALA A 44 21.06 -4.96 9.90
N GLU A 45 20.64 -5.70 8.87
CA GLU A 45 20.76 -5.25 7.47
C GLU A 45 19.91 -4.00 7.19
N THR A 46 18.70 -3.94 7.76
CA THR A 46 17.85 -2.74 7.66
C THR A 46 18.54 -1.52 8.27
N ALA A 47 19.20 -1.69 9.42
CA ALA A 47 19.97 -0.61 10.06
C ALA A 47 21.16 -0.16 9.19
N LYS A 48 21.88 -1.11 8.56
CA LYS A 48 22.97 -0.79 7.61
C LYS A 48 22.46 -0.02 6.40
N LEU A 49 21.33 -0.42 5.82
CA LEU A 49 20.69 0.30 4.70
C LEU A 49 20.38 1.75 5.09
N HIS A 50 19.82 1.97 6.28
CA HIS A 50 19.54 3.32 6.79
C HIS A 50 20.82 4.12 7.11
N ALA A 51 21.89 3.44 7.51
CA ALA A 51 23.21 4.06 7.72
C ALA A 51 23.95 4.37 6.40
N GLY A 52 23.38 4.02 5.25
CA GLY A 52 23.97 4.28 3.94
C GLY A 52 25.08 3.31 3.55
N ASP A 53 25.07 2.10 4.09
CA ASP A 53 26.01 1.03 3.73
C ASP A 53 26.00 0.77 2.20
N GLU A 54 27.18 0.73 1.59
CA GLU A 54 27.33 0.69 0.13
C GLU A 54 26.76 -0.58 -0.49
N GLU A 55 26.94 -1.73 0.17
CA GLU A 55 26.42 -3.01 -0.32
C GLU A 55 24.90 -3.04 -0.27
N ASN A 56 24.32 -2.66 0.86
CA ASN A 56 22.87 -2.59 1.03
C ASN A 56 22.23 -1.60 0.05
N LEU A 57 22.82 -0.43 -0.16
CA LEU A 57 22.35 0.54 -1.13
C LEU A 57 22.46 0.02 -2.57
N ARG A 58 23.53 -0.71 -2.91
CA ARG A 58 23.67 -1.36 -4.23
C ARG A 58 22.54 -2.37 -4.44
N LEU A 59 22.30 -3.27 -3.49
CA LEU A 59 21.22 -4.25 -3.55
C LEU A 59 19.84 -3.59 -3.66
N TRP A 60 19.61 -2.52 -2.90
CA TRP A 60 18.37 -1.75 -2.99
C TRP A 60 18.15 -1.16 -4.39
N ARG A 61 19.20 -0.58 -5.00
CA ARG A 61 19.13 -0.05 -6.37
C ARG A 61 18.92 -1.14 -7.43
N GLU A 62 19.36 -2.37 -7.18
CA GLU A 62 19.11 -3.51 -8.07
C GLU A 62 17.69 -4.05 -7.91
N PHE A 63 17.13 -4.06 -6.69
CA PHE A 63 15.84 -4.66 -6.38
C PHE A 63 14.64 -3.76 -6.70
N MET A 64 14.77 -2.46 -6.48
CA MET A 64 13.65 -1.52 -6.64
C MET A 64 13.12 -1.42 -8.08
N PRO A 65 13.94 -1.33 -9.14
CA PRO A 65 13.42 -1.12 -10.49
C PRO A 65 12.50 -2.24 -10.98
N PRO A 66 12.81 -3.54 -10.83
CA PRO A 66 11.87 -4.61 -11.16
C PRO A 66 10.55 -4.55 -10.38
N CYS A 67 10.60 -4.21 -9.08
CA CYS A 67 9.40 -4.04 -8.27
C CYS A 67 8.51 -2.90 -8.77
N THR A 68 9.12 -1.74 -9.05
CA THR A 68 8.41 -0.59 -9.62
C THR A 68 7.83 -0.92 -10.99
N GLN A 69 8.58 -1.62 -11.84
CA GLN A 69 8.09 -2.05 -13.17
C GLN A 69 6.89 -2.99 -13.06
N ALA A 70 6.87 -3.92 -12.11
CA ALA A 70 5.73 -4.80 -11.90
C ALA A 70 4.47 -4.02 -11.47
N ILE A 71 4.62 -3.00 -10.63
CA ILE A 71 3.52 -2.12 -10.23
C ILE A 71 3.03 -1.26 -11.41
N GLU A 72 3.95 -0.70 -12.20
CA GLU A 72 3.62 0.09 -13.41
C GLU A 72 2.81 -0.69 -14.44
N GLN A 73 3.06 -1.99 -14.60
CA GLN A 73 2.25 -2.85 -15.48
C GLN A 73 0.78 -2.89 -15.03
N VAL A 74 0.52 -2.95 -13.72
CA VAL A 74 -0.83 -2.91 -13.17
C VAL A 74 -1.49 -1.57 -13.45
N TYR A 75 -0.79 -0.45 -13.19
CA TYR A 75 -1.32 0.88 -13.44
C TYR A 75 -1.66 1.09 -14.92
N ARG A 76 -0.80 0.62 -15.82
CA ARG A 76 -1.06 0.70 -17.27
C ARG A 76 -2.33 -0.04 -17.66
N ARG A 77 -2.53 -1.26 -17.16
CA ARG A 77 -3.77 -2.03 -17.43
C ARG A 77 -5.01 -1.33 -16.89
N LEU A 78 -4.89 -0.66 -15.76
CA LEU A 78 -5.98 0.13 -15.17
C LEU A 78 -6.16 1.51 -15.82
N GLY A 79 -5.29 1.91 -16.75
CA GLY A 79 -5.30 3.25 -17.35
C GLY A 79 -4.95 4.37 -16.37
N VAL A 80 -4.29 4.05 -15.25
CA VAL A 80 -3.88 5.00 -14.21
C VAL A 80 -2.57 5.68 -14.62
N LYS A 81 -2.51 7.00 -14.42
CA LYS A 81 -1.31 7.81 -14.68
C LYS A 81 -1.02 8.70 -13.48
N PHE A 82 0.26 8.87 -13.18
CA PHE A 82 0.74 9.76 -12.13
C PHE A 82 1.66 10.82 -12.75
N ASP A 83 1.48 12.07 -12.34
CA ASP A 83 2.42 13.14 -12.70
C ASP A 83 3.73 13.00 -11.91
N TYR A 84 3.64 12.52 -10.66
CA TYR A 84 4.77 12.33 -9.75
C TYR A 84 4.63 11.05 -8.93
N THR A 85 5.70 10.28 -8.83
CA THR A 85 5.80 9.07 -7.99
C THR A 85 6.92 9.28 -6.95
N LEU A 86 6.58 9.87 -5.81
CA LEU A 86 7.52 10.22 -4.74
C LEU A 86 7.28 9.35 -3.51
N GLY A 87 8.13 8.33 -3.32
CA GLY A 87 8.09 7.45 -2.15
C GLY A 87 8.70 8.07 -0.89
N GLU A 88 8.56 7.41 0.27
CA GLU A 88 9.06 7.92 1.56
C GLU A 88 10.56 8.23 1.56
N SER A 89 11.36 7.44 0.85
CA SER A 89 12.81 7.63 0.74
C SER A 89 13.21 8.97 0.12
N PHE A 90 12.34 9.56 -0.71
CA PHE A 90 12.56 10.89 -1.29
C PHE A 90 12.62 12.01 -0.23
N TYR A 91 12.02 11.79 0.95
CA TYR A 91 11.95 12.78 2.03
C TYR A 91 12.97 12.54 3.15
N HIS A 92 13.79 11.48 3.05
CA HIS A 92 14.64 11.02 4.15
C HIS A 92 15.62 12.09 4.65
N ASP A 93 16.21 12.84 3.72
CA ASP A 93 17.14 13.95 3.99
C ASP A 93 16.49 15.17 4.67
N ARG A 94 15.17 15.26 4.64
CA ARG A 94 14.39 16.39 5.19
C ARG A 94 13.81 16.10 6.58
N LEU A 95 13.74 14.84 6.99
CA LEU A 95 13.02 14.44 8.22
C LEU A 95 13.56 15.14 9.47
N ALA A 96 14.88 15.21 9.61
CA ALA A 96 15.52 15.91 10.73
C ALA A 96 15.19 17.41 10.75
N ALA A 97 15.28 18.07 9.59
CA ALA A 97 14.98 19.49 9.46
C ALA A 97 13.51 19.82 9.78
N VAL A 98 12.59 18.92 9.42
CA VAL A 98 11.16 19.01 9.78
C VAL A 98 10.96 18.96 11.29
N VAL A 99 11.55 17.96 11.96
CA VAL A 99 11.44 17.83 13.42
C VAL A 99 12.04 19.05 14.13
N ASP A 100 13.21 19.50 13.69
CA ASP A 100 13.86 20.67 14.26
C ASP A 100 13.02 21.94 14.09
N ASP A 101 12.38 22.12 12.94
CA ASP A 101 11.51 23.28 12.71
C ASP A 101 10.27 23.27 13.61
N LEU A 102 9.64 22.10 13.74
CA LEU A 102 8.50 21.91 14.65
C LEU A 102 8.88 22.20 16.11
N ARG A 103 10.08 21.80 16.53
CA ARG A 103 10.62 22.11 17.87
C ARG A 103 10.90 23.60 18.05
N ARG A 104 11.58 24.24 17.08
CA ARG A 104 11.88 25.68 17.14
C ARG A 104 10.63 26.53 17.22
N ARG A 105 9.54 26.13 16.55
CA ARG A 105 8.24 26.80 16.60
C ARG A 105 7.41 26.46 17.84
N GLY A 106 7.90 25.58 18.73
CA GLY A 106 7.19 25.15 19.93
C GLY A 106 5.99 24.23 19.68
N ILE A 107 5.85 23.70 18.46
CA ILE A 107 4.75 22.79 18.08
C ILE A 107 5.01 21.38 18.59
N ALA A 108 6.26 20.93 18.44
CA ALA A 108 6.73 19.64 18.95
C ALA A 108 7.59 19.85 20.20
N ARG A 109 7.41 18.98 21.19
CA ARG A 109 8.19 19.00 22.44
C ARG A 109 8.55 17.60 22.88
N GLU A 110 9.58 17.50 23.70
CA GLU A 110 10.00 16.22 24.25
C GLU A 110 9.00 15.70 25.29
N SER A 111 8.72 14.40 25.25
CA SER A 111 7.86 13.70 26.20
C SER A 111 8.37 12.28 26.35
N GLU A 112 8.78 11.96 27.57
CA GLU A 112 9.41 10.67 27.90
C GLU A 112 10.53 10.29 26.91
N GLY A 113 11.41 11.23 26.54
CA GLY A 113 12.52 11.00 25.61
C GLY A 113 12.14 10.88 24.13
N ALA A 114 10.85 10.91 23.77
CA ALA A 114 10.39 11.00 22.38
C ALA A 114 10.01 12.45 22.03
N VAL A 115 10.00 12.82 20.76
CA VAL A 115 9.51 14.12 20.30
C VAL A 115 8.08 13.98 19.81
N CYS A 116 7.17 14.77 20.40
CA CYS A 116 5.73 14.61 20.23
C CYS A 116 5.02 15.96 19.97
N ILE A 117 3.98 15.93 19.15
CA ILE A 117 3.03 17.03 18.94
C ILE A 117 1.77 16.76 19.77
N PHE A 118 1.34 17.75 20.53
CA PHE A 118 0.17 17.67 21.40
C PHE A 118 -1.00 18.47 20.82
N PHE A 119 -2.21 17.96 21.02
CA PHE A 119 -3.46 18.55 20.55
C PHE A 119 -4.41 18.73 21.72
N ASP A 120 -5.24 19.78 21.68
CA ASP A 120 -6.16 20.08 22.77
C ASP A 120 -7.39 19.16 22.74
N ASP A 121 -7.75 18.70 21.55
CA ASP A 121 -8.92 17.87 21.25
C ASP A 121 -8.59 16.38 21.06
N MET A 122 -7.33 15.96 21.28
CA MET A 122 -6.91 14.56 21.11
C MET A 122 -6.14 14.05 22.32
N ALA A 123 -6.56 12.89 22.85
CA ALA A 123 -5.94 12.29 24.03
C ALA A 123 -4.53 11.75 23.78
N VAL A 124 -4.23 11.34 22.54
CA VAL A 124 -2.95 10.72 22.18
C VAL A 124 -2.12 11.71 21.35
N PRO A 125 -0.88 12.02 21.75
CA PRO A 125 0.00 12.88 20.97
C PRO A 125 0.53 12.16 19.73
N MET A 126 0.89 12.94 18.70
CA MET A 126 1.55 12.42 17.50
C MET A 126 3.06 12.39 17.72
N ILE A 127 3.65 11.20 17.76
CA ILE A 127 5.10 11.02 17.90
C ILE A 127 5.75 11.28 16.53
N VAL A 128 6.71 12.21 16.48
CA VAL A 128 7.47 12.56 15.26
C VAL A 128 8.94 12.13 15.33
N GLN A 129 9.42 11.71 16.50
CA GLN A 129 10.72 11.05 16.65
C GLN A 129 10.70 10.17 17.89
N LYS A 130 11.16 8.92 17.75
CA LYS A 130 11.27 7.99 18.89
C LYS A 130 12.47 8.32 19.77
N ARG A 131 12.54 7.66 20.94
CA ARG A 131 13.65 7.77 21.91
C ARG A 131 15.01 7.38 21.35
N ASP A 132 15.03 6.43 20.42
CA ASP A 132 16.24 5.97 19.72
C ASP A 132 16.66 6.88 18.56
N GLY A 133 15.96 8.00 18.37
CA GLY A 133 16.19 8.96 17.28
C GLY A 133 15.51 8.58 15.96
N ALA A 134 14.89 7.40 15.86
CA ALA A 134 14.24 6.94 14.64
C ALA A 134 13.00 7.79 14.31
N PHE A 135 12.87 8.14 13.04
CA PHE A 135 11.69 8.82 12.51
C PHE A 135 10.55 7.83 12.27
N LEU A 136 9.31 8.34 12.26
CA LEU A 136 8.10 7.55 12.01
C LEU A 136 7.39 8.04 10.75
N TYR A 137 6.36 7.32 10.31
CA TYR A 137 5.48 7.74 9.20
C TYR A 137 4.94 9.16 9.37
N ALA A 138 4.64 9.56 10.60
CA ALA A 138 4.27 10.94 10.97
C ALA A 138 5.24 11.99 10.43
N THR A 139 6.55 11.73 10.54
CA THR A 139 7.60 12.65 10.10
C THR A 139 7.68 12.70 8.58
N SER A 140 7.61 11.54 7.92
CA SER A 140 7.61 11.44 6.46
C SER A 140 6.40 12.15 5.84
N ASP A 141 5.22 12.01 6.45
CA ASP A 141 4.01 12.70 5.99
C ASP A 141 4.06 14.21 6.21
N LEU A 142 4.61 14.68 7.34
CA LEU A 142 4.85 16.10 7.56
C LEU A 142 5.87 16.68 6.57
N ALA A 143 6.94 15.94 6.27
CA ALA A 143 7.89 16.30 5.22
C ALA A 143 7.22 16.35 3.84
N THR A 144 6.29 15.44 3.57
CA THR A 144 5.48 15.43 2.35
C THR A 144 4.62 16.68 2.25
N VAL A 145 3.91 17.07 3.33
CA VAL A 145 3.12 18.30 3.37
C VAL A 145 3.99 19.52 3.08
N GLN A 146 5.12 19.65 3.78
CA GLN A 146 6.05 20.76 3.58
C GLN A 146 6.55 20.83 2.13
N TYR A 147 6.97 19.70 1.56
CA TYR A 147 7.43 19.64 0.18
C TYR A 147 6.35 20.08 -0.80
N ARG A 148 5.12 19.56 -0.67
CA ARG A 148 3.99 19.93 -1.53
C ARG A 148 3.68 21.43 -1.45
N MET A 149 3.73 22.00 -0.25
CA MET A 149 3.55 23.45 -0.06
C MET A 149 4.62 24.27 -0.77
N GLN A 150 5.88 23.88 -0.64
CA GLN A 150 7.01 24.62 -1.23
C GLN A 150 7.07 24.50 -2.75
N ASN A 151 6.63 23.38 -3.33
CA ASN A 151 6.79 23.10 -4.76
C ASN A 151 5.53 23.41 -5.57
N TRP A 152 4.35 23.21 -4.98
CA TRP A 152 3.07 23.31 -5.69
C TRP A 152 2.11 24.32 -5.08
N SER A 153 2.31 24.69 -3.80
CA SER A 153 1.44 25.60 -3.06
C SER A 153 -0.06 25.34 -3.31
N PRO A 154 -0.54 24.10 -3.11
CA PRO A 154 -1.89 23.71 -3.52
C PRO A 154 -2.95 24.32 -2.60
N ASP A 155 -4.14 24.56 -3.16
CA ASP A 155 -5.33 24.94 -2.38
C ASP A 155 -5.89 23.74 -1.58
N ALA A 156 -5.69 22.51 -2.06
CA ALA A 156 -6.18 21.29 -1.42
C ALA A 156 -5.18 20.12 -1.53
N MET A 157 -5.12 19.30 -0.48
CA MET A 157 -4.40 18.03 -0.43
C MET A 157 -5.33 16.89 -0.02
N LEU A 158 -5.58 15.99 -0.98
CA LEU A 158 -6.47 14.85 -0.83
C LEU A 158 -5.67 13.56 -0.62
N TYR A 159 -5.97 12.84 0.46
CA TYR A 159 -5.29 11.61 0.86
C TYR A 159 -6.23 10.43 0.69
N VAL A 160 -6.01 9.59 -0.32
CA VAL A 160 -6.83 8.40 -0.60
C VAL A 160 -6.20 7.18 0.08
N VAL A 161 -6.61 6.86 1.30
CA VAL A 161 -5.98 5.84 2.14
C VAL A 161 -7.03 5.07 2.96
N ASP A 162 -6.76 3.81 3.33
CA ASP A 162 -7.66 2.97 4.14
C ASP A 162 -8.15 3.68 5.43
N HIS A 163 -9.42 3.51 5.76
CA HIS A 163 -10.07 4.10 6.94
C HIS A 163 -9.39 3.79 8.29
N ARG A 164 -8.63 2.70 8.41
CA ARG A 164 -7.87 2.38 9.64
C ARG A 164 -6.81 3.43 9.97
N GLN A 165 -6.40 4.24 9.00
CA GLN A 165 -5.42 5.32 9.18
C GLN A 165 -6.08 6.67 9.53
N SER A 166 -7.39 6.71 9.79
CA SER A 166 -8.12 7.97 10.02
C SER A 166 -7.58 8.77 11.20
N ASP A 167 -7.17 8.10 12.28
CA ASP A 167 -6.61 8.78 13.47
C ASP A 167 -5.29 9.49 13.16
N HIS A 168 -4.43 8.82 12.39
CA HIS A 168 -3.16 9.38 11.93
C HIS A 168 -3.39 10.62 11.05
N PHE A 169 -4.28 10.55 10.06
CA PHE A 169 -4.56 11.70 9.19
C PHE A 169 -5.20 12.86 9.94
N ARG A 170 -6.05 12.61 10.93
CA ARG A 170 -6.60 13.66 11.80
C ARG A 170 -5.50 14.41 12.54
N GLN A 171 -4.56 13.67 13.14
CA GLN A 171 -3.40 14.24 13.83
C GLN A 171 -2.49 14.98 12.85
N LEU A 172 -2.21 14.40 11.69
CA LEU A 172 -1.38 15.00 10.64
C LEU A 172 -1.94 16.36 10.20
N PHE A 173 -3.24 16.43 9.91
CA PHE A 173 -3.87 17.68 9.44
C PHE A 173 -3.91 18.73 10.54
N ALA A 174 -4.15 18.33 11.79
CA ALA A 174 -4.07 19.25 12.92
C ALA A 174 -2.63 19.76 13.13
N ALA A 175 -1.62 18.89 13.00
CA ALA A 175 -0.22 19.27 13.08
C ALA A 175 0.19 20.22 11.95
N ALA A 176 -0.21 19.93 10.70
CA ALA A 176 0.04 20.79 9.55
C ALA A 176 -0.58 22.19 9.71
N ARG A 177 -1.81 22.28 10.23
CA ARG A 177 -2.46 23.55 10.56
C ARG A 177 -1.68 24.32 11.63
N LYS A 178 -1.33 23.67 12.76
CA LYS A 178 -0.47 24.27 13.81
C LYS A 178 0.89 24.74 13.27
N TRP A 179 1.39 24.11 12.21
CA TRP A 179 2.65 24.48 11.55
C TRP A 179 2.55 25.72 10.65
N GLY A 180 1.34 26.19 10.39
CA GLY A 180 1.06 27.39 9.59
C GLY A 180 0.46 27.12 8.22
N TYR A 181 0.05 25.88 7.93
CA TYR A 181 -0.59 25.51 6.67
C TYR A 181 -2.13 25.54 6.78
N GLU A 182 -2.69 26.59 7.37
CA GLU A 182 -4.14 26.73 7.60
C GLU A 182 -4.94 27.05 6.32
N GLY A 183 -4.29 27.67 5.32
CA GLY A 183 -4.92 28.05 4.06
C GLY A 183 -5.15 26.89 3.08
N VAL A 184 -4.82 25.66 3.47
CA VAL A 184 -4.93 24.47 2.62
C VAL A 184 -6.05 23.58 3.13
N GLU A 185 -6.90 23.12 2.21
CA GLU A 185 -7.89 22.10 2.50
C GLU A 185 -7.22 20.73 2.60
N PHE A 186 -7.31 20.09 3.76
CA PHE A 186 -6.83 18.71 3.96
C PHE A 186 -8.02 17.75 4.04
N GLN A 187 -8.05 16.73 3.19
CA GLN A 187 -9.10 15.72 3.21
C GLN A 187 -8.54 14.29 3.20
N HIS A 188 -9.02 13.46 4.11
CA HIS A 188 -8.82 12.01 4.06
C HIS A 188 -9.99 11.37 3.34
N ILE A 189 -9.77 10.96 2.10
CA ILE A 189 -10.71 10.19 1.29
C ILE A 189 -10.55 8.73 1.67
N SER A 190 -11.22 8.33 2.76
CA SER A 190 -11.08 7.00 3.31
C SER A 190 -11.88 5.95 2.54
N PHE A 191 -11.31 4.75 2.34
CA PHE A 191 -12.02 3.60 1.83
C PHE A 191 -12.02 2.42 2.83
N GLY A 192 -13.06 1.60 2.76
CA GLY A 192 -13.24 0.42 3.62
C GLY A 192 -12.47 -0.81 3.14
N THR A 193 -12.50 -1.87 3.94
CA THR A 193 -11.89 -3.15 3.54
C THR A 193 -12.70 -3.83 2.45
N VAL A 194 -12.02 -4.36 1.43
CA VAL A 194 -12.64 -5.20 0.40
C VAL A 194 -13.01 -6.55 1.03
N LEU A 195 -14.31 -6.87 1.05
CA LEU A 195 -14.82 -8.12 1.62
C LEU A 195 -15.12 -9.13 0.51
N GLY A 196 -14.88 -10.41 0.80
CA GLY A 196 -15.34 -11.54 0.00
C GLY A 196 -16.83 -11.81 0.19
N SER A 197 -17.36 -12.76 -0.58
CA SER A 197 -18.76 -13.20 -0.49
C SER A 197 -19.13 -13.80 0.88
N ASP A 198 -18.14 -14.16 1.69
CA ASP A 198 -18.27 -14.68 3.06
C ASP A 198 -18.27 -13.58 4.14
N GLY A 199 -18.20 -12.31 3.74
CA GLY A 199 -18.12 -11.16 4.66
C GLY A 199 -16.78 -11.00 5.37
N ARG A 200 -15.76 -11.78 4.98
CA ARG A 200 -14.39 -11.69 5.52
C ARG A 200 -13.50 -10.91 4.54
N PRO A 201 -12.31 -10.42 4.96
CA PRO A 201 -11.37 -9.77 4.04
C PRO A 201 -11.13 -10.66 2.83
N PHE A 202 -11.22 -10.07 1.63
CA PHE A 202 -11.17 -10.79 0.37
C PHE A 202 -9.96 -11.73 0.31
N LYS A 203 -10.24 -13.03 0.21
CA LYS A 203 -9.28 -14.11 0.02
C LYS A 203 -9.80 -15.05 -1.04
N THR A 204 -8.90 -15.70 -1.76
CA THR A 204 -9.30 -16.65 -2.80
C THR A 204 -9.78 -17.96 -2.17
N ARG A 205 -10.43 -18.80 -2.99
CA ARG A 205 -10.92 -20.12 -2.57
C ARG A 205 -9.78 -21.06 -2.11
N SER A 206 -8.53 -20.83 -2.51
CA SER A 206 -7.35 -21.58 -2.06
C SER A 206 -6.68 -21.00 -0.80
N GLY A 207 -7.13 -19.85 -0.30
CA GLY A 207 -6.54 -19.18 0.86
C GLY A 207 -5.36 -18.25 0.53
N ASP A 208 -4.91 -18.24 -0.72
CA ASP A 208 -3.87 -17.33 -1.21
C ASP A 208 -4.46 -15.97 -1.62
N THR A 209 -3.67 -14.91 -1.52
CA THR A 209 -4.03 -13.61 -2.07
C THR A 209 -3.83 -13.68 -3.59
N VAL A 210 -4.91 -13.69 -4.40
CA VAL A 210 -4.75 -13.52 -5.86
C VAL A 210 -4.11 -12.15 -6.07
N GLY A 211 -2.98 -12.15 -6.77
CA GLY A 211 -2.33 -10.90 -7.19
C GLY A 211 -3.30 -10.10 -8.08
N LEU A 212 -3.26 -8.77 -7.97
CA LEU A 212 -4.16 -7.88 -8.71
C LEU A 212 -4.12 -8.13 -10.22
N MET A 213 -2.98 -8.55 -10.78
CA MET A 213 -2.88 -8.97 -12.18
C MET A 213 -3.83 -10.13 -12.52
N GLY A 214 -3.85 -11.19 -11.71
CA GLY A 214 -4.74 -12.34 -11.92
C GLY A 214 -6.21 -11.96 -11.77
N LEU A 215 -6.54 -11.05 -10.84
CA LEU A 215 -7.90 -10.54 -10.70
C LEU A 215 -8.35 -9.77 -11.97
N LEU A 216 -7.46 -8.99 -12.57
CA LEU A 216 -7.74 -8.29 -13.82
C LEU A 216 -7.88 -9.26 -14.99
N ASP A 217 -7.09 -10.33 -15.03
CA ASP A 217 -7.22 -11.39 -16.04
C ASP A 217 -8.59 -12.08 -15.94
N ASP A 218 -9.00 -12.48 -14.73
CA ASP A 218 -10.29 -13.10 -14.48
C ASP A 218 -11.46 -12.16 -14.85
N ALA A 219 -11.34 -10.87 -14.53
CA ALA A 219 -12.35 -9.87 -14.87
C ALA A 219 -12.51 -9.70 -16.39
N VAL A 220 -11.41 -9.65 -17.15
CA VAL A 220 -11.43 -9.57 -18.61
C VAL A 220 -12.00 -10.85 -19.21
N ALA A 221 -11.59 -12.02 -18.71
CA ALA A 221 -12.10 -13.31 -19.18
C ALA A 221 -13.62 -13.45 -18.94
N HIS A 222 -14.10 -13.04 -17.77
CA HIS A 222 -15.53 -13.07 -17.46
C HIS A 222 -16.31 -12.07 -18.33
N ALA A 223 -15.81 -10.85 -18.53
CA ALA A 223 -16.44 -9.89 -19.44
C ALA A 223 -16.51 -10.42 -20.88
N TYR A 224 -15.46 -11.10 -21.35
CA TYR A 224 -15.42 -11.75 -22.66
C TYR A 224 -16.51 -12.81 -22.81
N GLN A 225 -16.68 -13.69 -21.81
CA GLN A 225 -17.72 -14.72 -21.81
C GLN A 225 -19.13 -14.12 -21.96
N VAL A 226 -19.45 -13.11 -21.14
CA VAL A 226 -20.75 -12.43 -21.18
C VAL A 226 -21.03 -11.81 -22.56
N VAL A 227 -20.03 -11.18 -23.18
CA VAL A 227 -20.19 -10.57 -24.51
C VAL A 227 -20.45 -11.63 -25.59
N CYS A 228 -19.74 -12.76 -25.54
CA CYS A 228 -19.93 -13.86 -26.50
C CYS A 228 -21.32 -14.50 -26.35
N GLU A 229 -21.76 -14.76 -25.12
CA GLU A 229 -23.08 -15.35 -24.83
C GLU A 229 -24.23 -14.46 -25.31
N VAL A 230 -24.12 -13.13 -25.12
CA VAL A 230 -25.13 -12.17 -25.59
C VAL A 230 -25.19 -12.10 -27.13
N ASP A 231 -24.08 -12.32 -27.83
CA ASP A 231 -24.07 -12.33 -29.28
C ASP A 231 -24.68 -13.62 -29.86
N GLU A 232 -24.48 -14.75 -29.18
CA GLU A 232 -25.07 -16.05 -29.55
C GLU A 232 -26.59 -16.11 -29.33
N GLN A 233 -27.12 -15.36 -28.36
CA GLN A 233 -28.55 -15.35 -28.01
C GLN A 233 -29.42 -14.43 -28.89
N LYS A 234 -28.85 -13.68 -29.84
CA LYS A 234 -29.65 -12.85 -30.77
C LYS A 234 -30.37 -13.73 -31.80
N PRO A 235 -31.69 -13.56 -32.01
CA PRO A 235 -32.45 -14.40 -32.94
C PRO A 235 -31.91 -14.25 -34.37
N GLN A 236 -31.70 -15.38 -35.05
CA GLN A 236 -31.10 -15.51 -36.39
C GLN A 236 -31.87 -14.82 -37.55
N GLY A 237 -32.84 -13.93 -37.25
CA GLY A 237 -33.72 -13.28 -38.22
C GLY A 237 -33.50 -11.77 -38.44
N ALA A 238 -32.70 -11.08 -37.62
CA ALA A 238 -32.43 -9.65 -37.82
C ALA A 238 -31.25 -9.46 -38.78
N SER A 239 -31.55 -9.49 -40.09
CA SER A 239 -30.69 -9.10 -41.23
C SER A 239 -29.17 -9.22 -41.01
N ARG A 240 -28.56 -10.23 -41.64
CA ARG A 240 -27.12 -10.28 -41.97
C ARG A 240 -26.70 -9.06 -42.81
N GLY A 241 -26.61 -7.89 -42.19
CA GLY A 241 -25.81 -6.79 -42.70
C GLY A 241 -24.35 -7.19 -42.51
N ARG A 242 -23.61 -7.37 -43.61
CA ARG A 242 -22.22 -7.85 -43.69
C ARG A 242 -21.18 -7.03 -42.89
N GLY A 243 -21.58 -6.11 -42.02
CA GLY A 243 -20.69 -5.26 -41.23
C GLY A 243 -20.76 -5.43 -39.71
N ARG A 244 -21.73 -6.18 -39.14
CA ARG A 244 -21.91 -6.24 -37.66
C ARG A 244 -21.45 -7.53 -36.98
N GLY A 245 -21.57 -8.69 -37.63
CA GLY A 245 -20.96 -9.94 -37.11
C GLY A 245 -19.43 -9.89 -37.11
N ALA A 246 -18.85 -9.17 -38.08
CA ALA A 246 -17.43 -8.85 -38.07
C ALA A 246 -17.03 -7.95 -36.91
N LEU A 247 -17.92 -7.05 -36.44
CA LEU A 247 -17.64 -6.17 -35.30
C LEU A 247 -17.70 -6.93 -33.97
N GLY A 248 -18.66 -7.84 -33.79
CA GLY A 248 -18.72 -8.75 -32.63
C GLY A 248 -17.50 -9.66 -32.58
N ASP A 249 -17.19 -10.34 -33.69
CA ASP A 249 -15.98 -11.15 -33.84
C ASP A 249 -14.69 -10.33 -33.66
N GLN A 250 -14.65 -9.09 -34.13
CA GLN A 250 -13.48 -8.21 -34.02
C GLN A 250 -13.32 -7.64 -32.61
N VAL A 251 -14.41 -7.35 -31.90
CA VAL A 251 -14.38 -6.97 -30.48
C VAL A 251 -13.94 -8.17 -29.64
N CYS A 252 -14.52 -9.35 -29.87
CA CYS A 252 -14.10 -10.60 -29.23
C CYS A 252 -12.62 -10.91 -29.52
N ARG A 253 -12.18 -10.87 -30.78
CA ARG A 253 -10.76 -11.07 -31.12
C ARG A 253 -9.84 -10.01 -30.51
N SER A 254 -10.27 -8.74 -30.44
CA SER A 254 -9.45 -7.67 -29.84
C SER A 254 -9.32 -7.78 -28.32
N LEU A 255 -10.32 -8.35 -27.64
CA LEU A 255 -10.31 -8.59 -26.20
C LEU A 255 -9.60 -9.91 -25.82
N ALA A 256 -9.52 -10.87 -26.75
CA ALA A 256 -8.83 -12.15 -26.58
C ALA A 256 -7.28 -12.06 -26.72
N GLU A 257 -6.75 -10.95 -27.26
CA GLU A 257 -5.30 -10.68 -27.34
C GLU A 257 -4.90 -9.48 -26.46
N PRO A 258 -4.98 -9.58 -25.11
CA PRO A 258 -4.63 -8.46 -24.23
C PRO A 258 -3.14 -8.08 -24.28
N HIS A 259 -2.27 -8.94 -24.80
CA HIS A 259 -0.81 -8.75 -24.78
C HIS A 259 -0.24 -7.91 -25.93
N GLN A 260 -1.00 -7.56 -26.97
CA GLN A 260 -0.47 -6.85 -28.14
C GLN A 260 -0.85 -5.37 -28.25
N ARG A 261 -1.70 -4.84 -27.36
CA ARG A 261 -2.01 -3.41 -27.30
C ARG A 261 -2.22 -2.96 -25.85
N LEU A 262 -1.15 -2.81 -25.08
CA LEU A 262 -1.03 -1.94 -23.89
C LEU A 262 0.41 -1.95 -23.34
#